data_AF-A0A1X0RFF1-F1
#
_entry.id   AF-A0A1X0RFF1-F1
#
_cell.length_a   1.000
_cell.length_b   1.000
_cell.length_c   1.000
_cell.angle_alpha   90.00
_cell.angle_beta   90.00
_cell.angle_gamma   90.00
#
_symmetry.space_group_name_H-M   'P 1'
#
loop_
_entity.id
_entity.type
_entity.pdbx_description
1 polymer ?
#
loop_
_entity_poly.entity_id
_entity_poly.type
_entity_poly.pdbx_seq_one_letter_code
_entity_poly.pdbx_strand_id
1 'polypeptide(L)'
;YKNVCITDEFMTSQACLCCFSKLNHLYTKKDGKRKSKGSLLCGNPKCVIVKNNKALISRDPLSALAIVISGLYKLFLYSRLASVTSILILFLLSLC
;
A
#
# COMPACT_ATOMS: atom_id res chain seq x y z
N TYR A 1 21.33 -9.71 18.45
CA TYR A 1 20.11 -8.90 18.61
C TYR A 1 19.79 -8.19 17.30
N LYS A 2 18.54 -8.24 16.82
CA LYS A 2 18.07 -7.47 15.65
C LYS A 2 17.19 -6.33 16.14
N ASN A 3 17.34 -5.13 15.58
CA ASN A 3 16.43 -4.01 15.84
C ASN A 3 15.12 -4.26 15.11
N VAL A 4 14.01 -4.30 15.86
CA VAL A 4 12.67 -4.53 15.32
C VAL A 4 11.79 -3.33 15.68
N CYS A 5 11.10 -2.78 14.69
CA CYS A 5 10.12 -1.71 14.88
C CYS A 5 8.71 -2.32 14.76
N ILE A 6 7.85 -2.08 15.75
CA ILE A 6 6.46 -2.54 15.75
C ILE A 6 5.57 -1.42 15.20
N THR A 7 4.84 -1.72 14.12
CA THR A 7 3.96 -0.78 13.43
C THR A 7 2.54 -1.30 13.44
N ASP A 8 1.57 -0.38 13.37
CA ASP A 8 0.17 -0.76 13.26
C ASP A 8 -0.13 -1.24 11.82
N GLU A 9 -0.89 -2.33 11.67
CA GLU A 9 -1.24 -2.94 10.37
C GLU A 9 -2.53 -2.35 9.75
N PHE A 10 -3.13 -1.32 10.35
CA PHE A 10 -4.45 -0.83 9.98
C PHE A 10 -4.59 -0.56 8.47
N MET A 11 -5.46 -1.35 7.83
CA MET A 11 -5.82 -1.25 6.40
C MET A 11 -4.66 -1.40 5.40
N THR A 12 -3.48 -1.86 5.81
CA THR A 12 -2.29 -1.98 4.92
C THR A 12 -2.50 -2.90 3.71
N SER A 13 -3.37 -3.92 3.85
CA SER A 13 -3.76 -4.85 2.78
C SER A 13 -5.00 -4.42 1.99
N GLN A 14 -5.64 -3.32 2.37
CA GLN A 14 -6.96 -2.91 1.87
C GLN A 14 -7.01 -1.47 1.36
N ALA A 15 -5.90 -0.72 1.43
CA ALA A 15 -5.80 0.65 0.96
C ALA A 15 -4.78 0.78 -0.18
N CYS A 16 -5.10 1.57 -1.20
CA CYS A 16 -4.18 1.93 -2.25
C CYS A 16 -3.12 2.91 -1.72
N LEU A 17 -1.83 2.64 -1.93
CA LEU A 17 -0.75 3.55 -1.49
C LEU A 17 -0.75 4.91 -2.20
N CYS A 18 -1.35 4.99 -3.39
CA CYS A 18 -1.32 6.21 -4.21
C CYS A 18 -2.49 7.16 -3.99
N CYS A 19 -3.65 6.64 -3.63
CA CYS A 19 -4.85 7.48 -3.44
C CYS A 19 -5.58 7.20 -2.13
N PHE A 20 -5.03 6.33 -1.27
CA PHE A 20 -5.57 5.92 0.03
C PHE A 20 -7.02 5.41 -0.02
N SER A 21 -7.52 5.12 -1.22
CA SER A 21 -8.87 4.60 -1.43
C SER A 21 -8.88 3.10 -1.19
N LYS A 22 -10.04 2.60 -0.76
CA LYS A 22 -10.24 1.18 -0.50
C LYS A 22 -10.01 0.34 -1.77
N LEU A 23 -9.30 -0.76 -1.61
CA LEU A 23 -9.06 -1.76 -2.65
C LEU A 23 -10.20 -2.78 -2.65
N ASN A 24 -10.56 -3.23 -3.85
CA ASN A 24 -11.56 -4.26 -4.06
C ASN A 24 -10.87 -5.60 -4.37
N HIS A 25 -11.40 -6.68 -3.79
CA HIS A 25 -10.92 -8.02 -4.09
C HIS A 25 -11.41 -8.48 -5.47
N LEU A 26 -10.50 -9.02 -6.28
CA LEU A 26 -10.88 -9.77 -7.47
C LEU A 26 -11.35 -11.16 -7.05
N TYR A 27 -12.66 -11.38 -7.13
CA TYR A 27 -13.26 -12.69 -7.00
C TYR A 27 -13.36 -13.33 -8.37
N THR A 28 -12.80 -14.54 -8.51
CA THR A 28 -13.13 -15.38 -9.67
C THR A 28 -14.13 -16.43 -9.19
N LYS A 29 -15.34 -16.46 -9.78
CA LYS A 29 -16.26 -17.59 -9.61
C LYS A 29 -15.77 -18.72 -10.50
N LYS A 30 -15.14 -19.73 -9.93
CA LYS A 30 -14.98 -21.05 -10.56
C LYS A 30 -15.78 -22.03 -9.71
N ASP A 31 -16.79 -22.67 -10.30
CA ASP A 31 -17.61 -23.72 -9.68
C ASP A 31 -18.25 -23.34 -8.33
N GLY A 32 -18.92 -22.19 -8.27
CA GLY A 32 -19.71 -21.77 -7.10
C GLY A 32 -18.89 -21.33 -5.87
N LYS A 33 -17.59 -21.62 -5.81
CA LYS A 33 -16.69 -21.15 -4.73
C LYS A 33 -16.03 -19.83 -5.12
N ARG A 34 -16.22 -18.79 -4.29
CA ARG A 34 -15.51 -17.51 -4.42
C ARG A 34 -14.04 -17.74 -4.07
N LYS A 35 -13.15 -17.77 -5.07
CA LYS A 35 -11.70 -17.69 -4.82
C LYS A 35 -11.26 -16.23 -4.93
N SER A 36 -10.67 -15.70 -3.85
CA SER A 36 -9.92 -14.45 -3.94
C SER A 36 -8.67 -14.72 -4.78
N LYS A 37 -8.52 -13.98 -5.88
CA LYS A 37 -7.21 -13.88 -6.52
C LYS A 37 -6.33 -13.07 -5.56
N GLY A 38 -5.06 -13.43 -5.37
CA GLY A 38 -4.12 -12.68 -4.52
C GLY A 38 -3.83 -11.24 -4.96
N SER A 39 -4.52 -10.77 -6.00
CA SER A 39 -4.46 -9.44 -6.57
C SER A 39 -5.69 -8.60 -6.17
N LEU A 40 -5.44 -7.34 -5.87
CA LEU A 40 -6.38 -6.31 -5.49
C LEU A 40 -6.51 -5.27 -6.60
N LEU A 41 -7.68 -4.63 -6.69
CA LEU A 41 -7.93 -3.57 -7.66
C LEU A 41 -8.23 -2.24 -6.96
N CYS A 42 -7.57 -1.16 -7.38
CA CYS A 42 -8.00 0.19 -7.02
C CYS A 42 -9.23 0.59 -7.84
N GLY A 43 -10.34 0.87 -7.16
CA GLY A 43 -11.61 1.28 -7.81
C GLY A 43 -11.76 2.79 -8.00
N ASN A 44 -10.78 3.60 -7.59
CA ASN A 44 -10.88 5.05 -7.69
C ASN A 44 -10.44 5.54 -9.09
N PRO A 45 -11.35 6.06 -9.95
CA PRO A 45 -11.00 6.48 -11.30
C PRO A 45 -10.04 7.69 -11.34
N LYS A 46 -9.91 8.42 -10.23
CA LYS A 46 -8.98 9.55 -10.10
C LYS A 46 -7.56 9.10 -9.72
N CYS A 47 -7.36 7.84 -9.34
CA CYS A 47 -6.06 7.32 -8.93
C CYS A 47 -5.09 7.24 -10.13
N VAL A 48 -3.84 7.66 -9.93
CA VAL A 48 -2.80 7.63 -10.97
C VAL A 48 -2.52 6.19 -11.44
N ILE A 49 -2.49 5.23 -10.52
CA ILE A 49 -2.33 3.81 -10.84
C ILE A 49 -3.46 3.33 -11.78
N VAL A 50 -4.70 3.78 -11.57
CA VAL A 50 -5.85 3.43 -12.41
C VAL A 50 -5.73 4.09 -13.78
N LYS A 51 -5.37 5.37 -13.83
CA LYS A 51 -5.10 6.10 -15.09
C LYS A 51 -3.99 5.46 -15.92
N ASN A 52 -2.98 4.90 -15.26
CA ASN A 52 -1.83 4.24 -15.88
C ASN A 52 -2.09 2.76 -16.21
N ASN A 53 -3.33 2.25 -16.10
CA ASN A 53 -3.70 0.85 -16.30
C ASN A 53 -2.93 -0.16 -15.42
N LYS A 54 -2.37 0.29 -14.28
CA LYS A 54 -1.65 -0.53 -13.30
C LYS A 54 -2.50 -0.88 -12.07
N ALA A 55 -3.82 -0.77 -12.17
CA ALA A 55 -4.78 -0.89 -11.07
C ALA A 55 -4.72 -2.21 -10.29
N LEU A 56 -4.10 -3.23 -10.88
CA LEU A 56 -3.92 -4.56 -10.30
C LEU A 56 -2.64 -4.62 -9.46
N ILE A 57 -2.79 -4.80 -8.15
CA ILE A 57 -1.68 -4.85 -7.20
C ILE A 57 -1.76 -6.17 -6.42
N SER A 58 -0.65 -6.90 -6.29
CA SER A 58 -0.58 -8.07 -5.40
C SER A 58 -0.62 -7.64 -3.93
N ARG A 59 -1.43 -8.32 -3.11
CA ARG A 59 -1.67 -7.95 -1.71
C ARG A 59 -0.42 -7.97 -0.83
N ASP A 60 0.37 -9.02 -0.91
CA ASP A 60 1.45 -9.26 0.05
C ASP A 60 2.60 -8.22 -0.05
N PRO A 61 3.14 -7.87 -1.24
CA PRO A 61 4.14 -6.80 -1.33
C PRO A 61 3.55 -5.41 -1.07
N LEU A 62 2.25 -5.20 -1.33
CA LEU A 62 1.56 -3.95 -0.96
C LEU A 62 1.53 -3.78 0.57
N SER A 63 1.10 -4.82 1.28
CA SER A 63 1.09 -4.83 2.74
C SER A 63 2.48 -4.63 3.33
N ALA A 64 3.48 -5.35 2.81
CA ALA A 64 4.87 -5.19 3.23
C ALA A 64 5.36 -3.75 3.05
N LEU A 65 5.05 -3.14 1.90
CA LEU A 65 5.45 -1.77 1.61
C LEU A 65 4.76 -0.75 2.55
N ALA A 66 3.46 -0.93 2.80
CA ALA A 66 2.71 -0.08 3.73
C ALA A 66 3.24 -0.17 5.17
N ILE A 67 3.63 -1.37 5.62
CA ILE A 67 4.27 -1.59 6.93
C ILE A 67 5.63 -0.87 6.99
N VAL A 68 6.45 -1.00 5.96
CA VAL A 68 7.75 -0.31 5.89
C VAL A 68 7.55 1.21 5.95
N ILE A 69 6.61 1.76 5.18
CA ILE A 69 6.30 3.20 5.19
C ILE A 69 5.84 3.65 6.57
N SER A 70 4.95 2.90 7.23
CA SER A 70 4.45 3.21 8.58
C SER A 70 5.56 3.22 9.63
N GLY A 71 6.44 2.21 9.62
CA GLY A 71 7.57 2.12 10.54
C GLY A 71 8.61 3.20 10.31
N LEU A 72 8.88 3.46 9.04
CA LEU A 72 9.81 4.50 8.62
C LEU A 72 9.30 5.88 9.04
N TYR A 73 8.00 6.16 8.85
CA TYR A 73 7.37 7.39 9.34
C TYR A 73 7.45 7.53 10.87
N LYS A 74 7.15 6.47 11.64
CA LYS A 74 7.28 6.49 13.11
C LYS A 74 8.70 6.77 13.57
N LEU A 75 9.68 6.09 12.97
CA LEU A 75 11.10 6.30 13.28
C LEU A 75 11.50 7.75 13.00
N PHE A 76 11.03 8.30 11.87
CA PHE A 76 11.38 9.65 11.46
C PHE A 76 10.73 10.74 12.33
N LEU A 77 9.45 10.59 12.70
CA LEU A 77 8.79 11.47 13.65
C LEU A 77 9.54 11.54 14.98
N TYR A 78 10.06 10.40 15.46
CA TYR A 78 10.86 10.36 16.69
C TYR A 78 12.22 11.07 16.54
N SER A 79 12.80 11.07 15.35
CA SER A 79 14.12 11.64 15.05
C SER A 79 14.13 13.11 14.60
N ARG A 80 12.97 13.75 14.38
CA ARG A 80 12.83 15.17 13.95
C ARG A 80 13.57 15.56 12.65
N LEU A 81 13.79 14.65 11.70
CA LEU A 81 14.38 15.05 10.40
C LEU A 81 13.32 15.51 9.39
N ALA A 82 13.18 16.83 9.23
CA ALA A 82 12.28 17.46 8.25
C ALA A 82 12.66 17.18 6.77
N SER A 83 13.89 16.76 6.49
CA SER A 83 14.36 16.46 5.12
C SER A 83 13.80 15.15 4.56
N VAL A 84 13.33 14.24 5.42
CA VAL A 84 12.97 12.88 5.01
C VAL A 84 11.49 12.75 4.64
N THR A 85 10.64 13.67 5.11
CA THR A 85 9.25 13.78 4.59
C THR A 85 9.27 14.05 3.10
N SER A 86 10.15 14.93 2.62
CA SER A 86 10.35 15.17 1.18
C SER A 86 10.82 13.92 0.43
N ILE A 87 11.71 13.12 1.01
CA ILE A 87 12.20 11.86 0.39
C ILE A 87 11.09 10.81 0.34
N LEU A 88 10.31 10.65 1.41
CA LEU A 88 9.18 9.73 1.45
C LEU A 88 8.09 10.14 0.44
N ILE A 89 7.82 11.43 0.32
CA ILE A 89 6.89 12.00 -0.67
C ILE A 89 7.40 11.75 -2.10
N LEU A 90 8.69 11.98 -2.37
CA LEU A 90 9.30 11.69 -3.68
C LEU A 90 9.23 10.19 -4.03
N PHE A 91 9.48 9.32 -3.04
CA PHE A 91 9.38 7.88 -3.22
C PHE A 91 7.93 7.45 -3.50
N LEU A 92 6.95 7.97 -2.77
CA LEU A 92 5.53 7.74 -3.04
C LEU A 92 5.11 8.25 -4.42
N LEU A 93 5.59 9.44 -4.83
CA LEU A 93 5.37 9.99 -6.17
C LEU A 93 5.95 9.08 -7.27
N SER A 94 7.13 8.49 -7.04
CA SER A 94 7.75 7.56 -8.00
C SER A 94 7.02 6.22 -8.14
N LEU A 95 6.15 5.88 -7.19
CA LEU A 95 5.41 4.62 -7.17
C LEU A 95 4.06 4.66 -7.92
N CYS A 96 3.53 5.83 -8.31
CA CYS A 96 2.10 6.01 -8.69
C CYS A 96 1.74 6.10 -10.19
#